data_AF-B8BP58-F1
#
_entry.id   AF-B8BP58-F1
#
_cell.length_a   1.000
_cell.length_b   1.000
_cell.length_c   1.000
_cell.angle_alpha   90.00
_cell.angle_beta   90.00
_cell.angle_gamma   90.00
#
_symmetry.space_group_name_H-M   'P 1'
#
loop_
_entity.id
_entity.type
_entity.pdbx_description
1 polymer ?
#
loop_
_entity_poly.entity_id
_entity_poly.type
_entity_poly.pdbx_seq_one_letter_code
_entity_poly.pdbx_strand_id
1 'polypeptide(L)'
;MWYPDSIMRIIGADSIITTLGSSHKYIKNMVFRLFGPENLRRDMIKDLQKTAEASLLSWLHHPSIELKEAASSGRKNVMKMLKEMMDERKKATGRQESIDFFDVLLEELKEEKHAMSENVALDLIFLLLFVSFETTASGITAILCFLSDNPKALQELTEEHDYIQKKRPDLNSEITWEEYKSMKFTSHVIHEALRLTNIAPVMFRKATEDVHIKGFAIPKG
;
A
#
# COMPACT_ATOMS: atom_id res chain seq x y z
N MET A 1 10.55 -8.51 12.16
CA MET A 1 11.04 -9.52 11.16
C MET A 1 12.55 -9.32 11.03
N TRP A 2 13.27 -10.17 10.29
CA TRP A 2 14.70 -9.93 10.02
C TRP A 2 14.91 -9.85 8.51
N TYR A 3 15.71 -8.93 8.02
CA TYR A 3 16.03 -8.79 6.60
C TYR A 3 17.54 -8.54 6.42
N PRO A 4 18.16 -9.02 5.33
CA PRO A 4 19.56 -8.72 5.01
C PRO A 4 19.84 -7.22 4.86
N ASP A 5 21.07 -6.81 5.13
CA ASP A 5 21.52 -5.40 5.05
C ASP A 5 21.26 -4.75 3.68
N SER A 6 21.33 -5.56 2.60
CA SER A 6 21.01 -5.11 1.25
C SER A 6 19.58 -4.59 1.11
N ILE A 7 18.61 -5.26 1.75
CA ILE A 7 17.21 -4.85 1.81
C ILE A 7 17.06 -3.67 2.77
N MET A 8 17.72 -3.71 3.93
CA MET A 8 17.67 -2.63 4.93
C MET A 8 18.16 -1.29 4.37
N ARG A 9 19.14 -1.29 3.47
CA ARG A 9 19.61 -0.08 2.76
C ARG A 9 18.52 0.58 1.90
N ILE A 10 17.54 -0.20 1.45
CA ILE A 10 16.42 0.27 0.62
C ILE A 10 15.27 0.70 1.52
N ILE A 11 14.87 -0.12 2.49
CA ILE A 11 13.66 0.11 3.29
C ILE A 11 13.86 1.01 4.51
N GLY A 12 15.11 1.26 4.93
CA GLY A 12 15.45 2.04 6.12
C GLY A 12 15.67 1.14 7.35
N ALA A 13 16.77 1.39 8.06
CA ALA A 13 17.20 0.61 9.23
C ALA A 13 16.19 0.66 10.38
N ASP A 14 15.55 1.82 10.55
CA ASP A 14 14.61 2.12 11.63
C ASP A 14 13.14 1.89 11.24
N SER A 15 12.90 1.16 10.14
CA SER A 15 11.55 0.92 9.62
C SER A 15 10.74 -0.03 10.52
N ILE A 16 9.41 0.08 10.49
CA ILE A 16 8.50 -0.74 11.30
C ILE A 16 8.77 -2.25 11.14
N ILE A 17 9.24 -2.69 9.96
CA ILE A 17 9.46 -4.10 9.62
C ILE A 17 10.51 -4.77 10.53
N THR A 18 11.49 -4.00 11.00
CA THR A 18 12.55 -4.46 11.92
C THR A 18 12.27 -4.16 13.38
N THR A 19 11.35 -3.24 13.68
CA THR A 19 10.91 -3.00 15.07
C THR A 19 10.23 -4.23 15.67
N LEU A 20 10.44 -4.45 16.98
CA LEU A 20 9.86 -5.57 17.74
C LEU A 20 9.11 -5.04 18.97
N GLY A 21 8.22 -5.85 19.52
CA GLY A 21 7.56 -5.58 20.81
C GLY A 21 6.62 -4.38 20.80
N SER A 22 6.72 -3.53 21.83
CA SER A 22 5.82 -2.40 22.08
C SER A 22 5.89 -1.34 20.98
N SER A 23 7.08 -1.00 20.48
CA SER A 23 7.28 -0.02 19.41
C SER A 23 6.61 -0.46 18.11
N HIS A 24 6.78 -1.74 17.72
CA HIS A 24 6.07 -2.29 16.57
C HIS A 24 4.55 -2.21 16.76
N LYS A 25 4.03 -2.59 17.93
CA LYS A 25 2.59 -2.52 18.24
C LYS A 25 2.07 -1.09 18.13
N TYR A 26 2.83 -0.12 18.61
CA TYR A 26 2.49 1.29 18.56
C TYR A 26 2.37 1.80 17.12
N ILE A 27 3.45 1.68 16.34
CA ILE A 27 3.49 2.14 14.95
C ILE A 27 2.44 1.41 14.12
N LYS A 28 2.27 0.09 14.34
CA LYS A 28 1.22 -0.70 13.69
C LYS A 28 -0.16 -0.10 13.96
N ASN A 29 -0.51 0.15 15.22
CA ASN A 29 -1.81 0.73 15.58
C ASN A 29 -2.01 2.13 14.95
N MET A 30 -0.96 2.94 14.89
CA MET A 30 -0.99 4.24 14.22
C MET A 30 -1.30 4.09 12.72
N VAL A 31 -0.60 3.21 12.01
CA VAL A 31 -0.87 2.90 10.59
C VAL A 31 -2.29 2.35 10.40
N PHE A 32 -2.77 1.48 11.30
CA PHE A 32 -4.14 0.94 11.25
C PHE A 32 -5.22 2.00 11.47
N ARG A 33 -4.96 3.08 12.22
CA ARG A 33 -5.90 4.20 12.32
C ARG A 33 -6.08 4.93 10.99
N LEU A 34 -5.08 4.84 10.09
CA LEU A 34 -5.08 5.53 8.80
C LEU A 34 -5.62 4.64 7.68
N PHE A 35 -5.19 3.38 7.62
CA PHE A 35 -5.61 2.39 6.61
C PHE A 35 -6.70 1.44 7.13
N GLY A 36 -7.40 1.83 8.20
CA GLY A 36 -8.47 1.05 8.78
C GLY A 36 -9.73 1.04 7.90
N PRO A 37 -10.68 0.12 8.15
CA PRO A 37 -11.90 -0.03 7.36
C PRO A 37 -12.70 1.28 7.21
N GLU A 38 -12.73 2.11 8.26
CA GLU A 38 -13.48 3.37 8.25
C GLU A 38 -12.89 4.41 7.29
N ASN A 39 -11.58 4.61 7.29
CA ASN A 39 -10.94 5.57 6.36
C ASN A 39 -10.88 5.01 4.93
N LEU A 40 -10.71 3.69 4.78
CA LEU A 40 -10.85 3.01 3.49
C LEU A 40 -12.21 3.33 2.86
N ARG A 41 -13.27 3.22 3.67
CA ARG A 41 -14.64 3.50 3.27
C ARG A 41 -14.89 4.98 2.97
N ARG A 42 -14.42 5.88 3.83
CA ARG A 42 -14.81 7.30 3.79
C ARG A 42 -14.10 8.08 2.69
N ASP A 43 -12.78 7.91 2.60
CA ASP A 43 -11.92 8.81 1.84
C ASP A 43 -11.18 8.06 0.72
N MET A 44 -10.61 6.88 1.00
CA MET A 44 -9.67 6.24 0.08
C MET A 44 -10.29 5.64 -1.19
N ILE A 45 -11.50 5.08 -1.13
CA ILE A 45 -12.14 4.48 -2.31
C ILE A 45 -12.38 5.51 -3.41
N LYS A 46 -12.80 6.72 -3.02
CA LYS A 46 -13.10 7.80 -3.96
C LYS A 46 -11.82 8.32 -4.61
N ASP A 47 -10.78 8.51 -3.80
CA ASP A 47 -9.48 8.97 -4.28
C ASP A 47 -8.83 7.94 -5.21
N LEU A 48 -8.94 6.65 -4.89
CA LEU A 48 -8.46 5.56 -5.74
C LEU A 48 -9.21 5.53 -7.08
N GLN A 49 -10.54 5.65 -7.07
CA GLN A 49 -11.33 5.72 -8.30
C GLN A 49 -10.88 6.90 -9.17
N LYS A 50 -10.81 8.11 -8.61
CA LYS A 50 -10.38 9.33 -9.33
C LYS A 50 -8.99 9.17 -9.92
N THR A 51 -8.05 8.61 -9.15
CA THR A 51 -6.68 8.38 -9.59
C THR A 51 -6.61 7.36 -10.72
N ALA A 52 -7.38 6.26 -10.62
CA ALA A 52 -7.48 5.24 -11.66
C ALA A 52 -8.07 5.81 -12.95
N GLU A 53 -9.18 6.55 -12.87
CA GLU A 53 -9.81 7.22 -14.01
C GLU A 53 -8.85 8.20 -14.68
N ALA A 54 -8.20 9.09 -13.91
CA ALA A 54 -7.22 10.03 -14.44
C ALA A 54 -6.05 9.32 -15.13
N SER A 55 -5.56 8.21 -14.55
CA SER A 55 -4.48 7.41 -15.12
C SER A 55 -4.93 6.77 -16.45
N LEU A 56 -6.09 6.11 -16.47
CA LEU A 56 -6.64 5.48 -17.67
C LEU A 56 -6.91 6.51 -18.79
N LEU A 57 -7.46 7.68 -18.45
CA LEU A 57 -7.65 8.78 -19.40
C LEU A 57 -6.34 9.29 -19.99
N SER A 58 -5.30 9.43 -19.15
CA SER A 58 -3.97 9.84 -19.61
C SER A 58 -3.37 8.84 -20.62
N TRP A 59 -3.75 7.58 -20.53
CA TRP A 59 -3.24 6.50 -21.37
C TRP A 59 -3.96 6.34 -22.70
N LEU A 60 -5.16 6.91 -22.87
CA LEU A 60 -5.96 6.79 -24.11
C LEU A 60 -5.24 7.25 -25.38
N HIS A 61 -4.23 8.12 -25.23
CA HIS A 61 -3.47 8.68 -26.34
C HIS A 61 -2.09 8.03 -26.56
N HIS A 62 -1.74 7.01 -25.78
CA HIS A 62 -0.45 6.32 -25.89
C HIS A 62 -0.59 4.93 -26.54
N PRO A 63 0.25 4.59 -27.54
CA PRO A 63 0.18 3.31 -28.25
C PRO A 63 0.66 2.11 -27.41
N SER A 64 1.43 2.37 -26.34
CA SER A 64 1.95 1.37 -25.41
C SER A 64 2.30 2.03 -24.07
N ILE A 65 2.20 1.28 -22.97
CA ILE A 65 2.53 1.73 -21.62
C ILE A 65 3.55 0.75 -21.04
N GLU A 66 4.70 1.27 -20.60
CA GLU A 66 5.71 0.47 -19.89
C GLU A 66 5.48 0.58 -18.38
N LEU A 67 5.33 -0.57 -17.71
CA LEU A 67 4.93 -0.67 -16.30
C LEU A 67 6.11 -0.74 -15.30
N LYS A 68 7.34 -0.38 -15.68
CA LYS A 68 8.55 -0.29 -14.80
C LYS A 68 9.58 0.69 -15.42
N GLU A 69 10.50 1.39 -14.75
CA GLU A 69 11.29 1.13 -13.53
C GLU A 69 12.01 2.42 -13.04
N ALA A 70 12.46 2.47 -11.77
CA ALA A 70 13.78 3.00 -11.36
C ALA A 70 14.02 2.80 -9.84
N ALA A 71 14.84 1.83 -9.44
CA ALA A 71 15.12 1.55 -8.03
C ALA A 71 16.63 1.52 -7.74
N SER A 72 17.17 2.66 -7.31
CA SER A 72 18.30 2.78 -6.35
C SER A 72 18.67 4.27 -6.17
N SER A 73 18.67 5.04 -7.25
CA SER A 73 18.85 6.52 -7.21
C SER A 73 17.61 7.24 -6.66
N GLY A 74 16.44 6.59 -6.81
CA GLY A 74 15.13 7.12 -6.40
C GLY A 74 15.00 7.38 -4.90
N ARG A 75 15.57 6.53 -4.02
CA ARG A 75 15.42 6.71 -2.56
C ARG A 75 15.94 8.08 -2.10
N LYS A 76 17.11 8.51 -2.56
CA LYS A 76 17.67 9.82 -2.17
C LYS A 76 16.76 10.98 -2.60
N ASN A 77 16.24 10.91 -3.83
CA ASN A 77 15.38 11.96 -4.38
C ASN A 77 14.01 11.99 -3.68
N VAL A 78 13.40 10.82 -3.48
CA VAL A 78 12.12 10.69 -2.77
C VAL A 78 12.27 11.13 -1.32
N MET A 79 13.32 10.71 -0.61
CA MET A 79 13.54 11.15 0.78
C MET A 79 13.75 12.66 0.89
N LYS A 80 14.44 13.28 -0.08
CA LYS A 80 14.57 14.73 -0.16
C LYS A 80 13.21 15.40 -0.33
N MET A 81 12.40 14.92 -1.27
CA MET A 81 11.04 15.43 -1.53
C MET A 81 10.12 15.26 -0.32
N LEU A 82 10.11 14.08 0.32
CA LEU A 82 9.31 13.83 1.52
C LEU A 82 9.69 14.78 2.66
N LYS A 83 10.99 15.05 2.83
CA LYS A 83 11.48 16.00 3.82
C LYS A 83 11.04 17.43 3.52
N GLU A 84 11.18 17.88 2.27
CA GLU A 84 10.72 19.20 1.83
C GLU A 84 9.21 19.38 2.08
N MET A 85 8.39 18.40 1.71
CA MET A 85 6.94 18.41 1.96
C MET A 85 6.61 18.49 3.46
N MET A 86 7.34 17.75 4.29
CA MET A 86 7.12 17.78 5.73
C MET A 86 7.53 19.12 6.36
N ASP A 87 8.65 19.71 5.91
CA ASP A 87 9.13 21.01 6.38
C ASP A 87 8.18 22.16 5.96
N GLU A 88 7.60 22.08 4.76
CA GLU A 88 6.57 23.01 4.30
C GLU A 88 5.32 22.95 5.19
N ARG A 89 4.82 21.74 5.47
CA ARG A 89 3.64 21.53 6.32
C ARG A 89 3.86 21.96 7.77
N LYS A 90 5.07 21.80 8.31
CA LYS A 90 5.42 22.32 9.66
C LYS A 90 5.32 23.84 9.74
N LYS A 91 5.58 24.55 8.63
CA LYS A 91 5.56 26.03 8.55
C LYS A 91 4.18 26.58 8.20
N ALA A 92 3.31 25.77 7.61
CA ALA A 92 1.95 26.18 7.27
C ALA A 92 1.15 26.50 8.55
N THR A 93 0.52 27.67 8.60
CA THR A 93 -0.26 28.18 9.74
C THR A 93 -1.78 27.99 9.59
N GLY A 94 -2.22 27.24 8.58
CA GLY A 94 -3.63 26.97 8.29
C GLY A 94 -4.04 25.53 8.63
N ARG A 95 -5.31 25.34 9.00
CA ARG A 95 -5.90 24.00 9.17
C ARG A 95 -6.16 23.40 7.79
N GLN A 96 -5.56 22.26 7.51
CA GLN A 96 -5.73 21.53 6.25
C GLN A 96 -7.16 20.98 6.13
N GLU A 97 -7.77 21.05 4.95
CA GLU A 97 -9.16 20.60 4.72
C GLU A 97 -9.33 19.08 4.81
N SER A 98 -8.25 18.32 4.56
CA SER A 98 -8.19 16.87 4.72
C SER A 98 -6.97 16.49 5.55
N ILE A 99 -7.14 15.49 6.42
CA ILE A 99 -6.06 14.94 7.26
C ILE A 99 -5.51 13.72 6.53
N ASP A 100 -4.23 13.76 6.18
CA ASP A 100 -3.54 12.62 5.58
C ASP A 100 -2.48 12.01 6.51
N PHE A 101 -1.72 11.03 5.99
CA PHE A 101 -0.72 10.31 6.76
C PHE A 101 0.43 11.21 7.26
N PHE A 102 0.80 12.27 6.52
CA PHE A 102 1.80 13.23 6.99
C PHE A 102 1.31 14.00 8.21
N ASP A 103 0.03 14.38 8.22
CA ASP A 103 -0.53 15.18 9.31
C ASP A 103 -0.58 14.38 10.62
N VAL A 104 -0.93 13.09 10.53
CA VAL A 104 -0.88 12.20 11.71
C VAL A 104 0.54 12.02 12.23
N LEU A 105 1.54 11.89 11.33
CA LEU A 105 2.93 11.84 11.75
C LEU A 105 3.42 13.15 12.38
N LEU A 106 2.97 14.30 11.86
CA LEU A 106 3.31 15.60 12.44
C LEU A 106 2.69 15.82 13.81
N GLU A 107 1.48 15.33 14.05
CA GLU A 107 0.85 15.32 15.38
C GLU A 107 1.65 14.43 16.34
N GLU A 108 2.03 13.24 15.89
CA GLU A 108 2.84 12.30 16.68
C GLU A 108 4.21 12.89 17.07
N LEU A 109 4.87 13.59 16.15
CA LEU A 109 6.14 14.25 16.40
C LEU A 109 6.03 15.42 17.39
N LYS A 110 4.83 15.97 17.62
CA LYS A 110 4.58 17.03 18.59
C LYS A 110 4.30 16.50 19.99
N GLU A 111 3.94 15.22 20.16
CA GLU A 111 3.68 14.66 21.48
C GLU A 111 4.98 14.54 22.30
N GLU A 112 4.97 15.08 23.53
CA GLU A 112 6.15 15.10 24.42
C GLU A 112 6.72 13.72 24.75
N LYS A 113 5.96 12.64 24.52
CA LYS A 113 6.36 11.26 24.83
C LYS A 113 7.45 10.67 23.92
N HIS A 114 7.96 11.40 22.93
CA HIS A 114 9.14 11.04 22.11
C HIS A 114 9.09 9.59 21.57
N ALA A 115 7.91 9.12 21.14
CA ALA A 115 7.76 7.76 20.63
C ALA A 115 8.36 7.57 19.22
N MET A 116 8.54 8.66 18.48
CA MET A 116 9.00 8.64 17.09
C MET A 116 9.91 9.84 16.78
N SER A 117 11.00 9.60 16.06
CA SER A 117 11.85 10.68 15.52
C SER A 117 11.43 11.03 14.10
N GLU A 118 11.81 12.23 13.65
CA GLU A 118 11.55 12.68 12.28
C GLU A 118 12.07 11.71 11.22
N ASN A 119 13.27 11.14 11.44
CA ASN A 119 13.86 10.17 10.52
C ASN A 119 13.02 8.88 10.45
N VAL A 120 12.49 8.41 11.59
CA VAL A 120 11.61 7.23 11.65
C VAL A 120 10.30 7.50 10.90
N ALA A 121 9.74 8.71 11.04
CA ALA A 121 8.53 9.11 10.32
C ALA A 121 8.75 9.12 8.80
N LEU A 122 9.86 9.71 8.33
CA LEU A 122 10.22 9.73 6.90
C LEU A 122 10.50 8.32 6.35
N ASP A 123 11.23 7.49 7.10
CA ASP A 123 11.48 6.10 6.72
C ASP A 123 10.19 5.28 6.67
N LEU A 124 9.24 5.54 7.56
CA LEU A 124 7.93 4.89 7.53
C LEU A 124 7.11 5.29 6.29
N ILE A 125 7.07 6.58 5.94
CA ILE A 125 6.38 7.04 4.72
C ILE A 125 7.02 6.41 3.49
N PHE A 126 8.35 6.48 3.39
CA PHE A 126 9.07 5.88 2.27
C PHE A 126 8.82 4.39 2.17
N LEU A 127 8.89 3.66 3.29
CA LEU A 127 8.62 2.23 3.33
C LEU A 127 7.23 1.91 2.78
N LEU A 128 6.20 2.62 3.26
CA LEU A 128 4.82 2.38 2.85
C LEU A 128 4.64 2.64 1.35
N LEU A 129 5.21 3.72 0.82
CA LEU A 129 5.18 4.03 -0.62
C LEU A 129 5.93 2.97 -1.43
N PHE A 130 7.13 2.58 -0.99
CA PHE A 130 7.99 1.65 -1.71
C PHE A 130 7.38 0.24 -1.76
N VAL A 131 6.96 -0.30 -0.61
CA VAL A 131 6.40 -1.65 -0.53
C VAL A 131 5.04 -1.75 -1.19
N SER A 132 4.20 -0.71 -1.09
CA SER A 132 2.87 -0.73 -1.71
C SER A 132 2.93 -0.60 -3.23
N PHE A 133 3.87 0.18 -3.77
CA PHE A 133 3.96 0.40 -5.21
C PHE A 133 4.33 -0.88 -5.97
N GLU A 134 5.47 -1.50 -5.65
CA GLU A 134 5.97 -2.63 -6.44
C GLU A 134 5.02 -3.84 -6.36
N THR A 135 4.50 -4.13 -5.17
CA THR A 135 3.61 -5.28 -4.96
C THR A 135 2.24 -5.07 -5.63
N THR A 136 1.65 -3.89 -5.50
CA THR A 136 0.35 -3.58 -6.11
C THR A 136 0.45 -3.52 -7.63
N ALA A 137 1.48 -2.86 -8.18
CA ALA A 137 1.71 -2.81 -9.63
C ALA A 137 1.88 -4.22 -10.23
N SER A 138 2.65 -5.08 -9.55
CA SER A 138 2.83 -6.47 -9.96
C SER A 138 1.50 -7.25 -9.89
N GLY A 139 0.70 -7.03 -8.84
CA GLY A 139 -0.61 -7.67 -8.69
C GLY A 139 -1.62 -7.25 -9.75
N ILE A 140 -1.73 -5.95 -10.05
CA ILE A 140 -2.58 -5.42 -11.12
C ILE A 140 -2.13 -5.99 -12.48
N THR A 141 -0.83 -5.98 -12.75
CA THR A 141 -0.27 -6.52 -14.00
C THR A 141 -0.63 -8.00 -14.16
N ALA A 142 -0.48 -8.81 -13.11
CA ALA A 142 -0.84 -10.21 -13.16
C ALA A 142 -2.33 -10.45 -13.36
N ILE A 143 -3.20 -9.67 -12.70
CA ILE A 143 -4.65 -9.70 -12.92
C ILE A 143 -4.97 -9.45 -14.40
N LEU A 144 -4.37 -8.41 -15.00
CA LEU A 144 -4.59 -8.09 -16.41
C LEU A 144 -4.12 -9.21 -17.34
N CYS A 145 -2.93 -9.77 -17.11
CA CYS A 145 -2.43 -10.92 -17.87
C CYS A 145 -3.39 -12.12 -17.78
N PHE A 146 -3.77 -12.53 -16.56
CA PHE A 146 -4.67 -13.67 -16.38
C PHE A 146 -6.04 -13.43 -16.99
N LEU A 147 -6.61 -12.23 -16.89
CA LEU A 147 -7.89 -11.91 -17.54
C LEU A 147 -7.78 -11.93 -19.06
N SER A 148 -6.66 -11.45 -19.63
CA SER A 148 -6.44 -11.47 -21.08
C SER A 148 -6.39 -12.90 -21.65
N ASP A 149 -5.87 -13.85 -20.87
CA ASP A 149 -5.81 -15.27 -21.24
C ASP A 149 -7.10 -16.05 -20.92
N ASN A 150 -8.03 -15.46 -20.16
CA ASN A 150 -9.26 -16.12 -19.70
C ASN A 150 -10.52 -15.32 -20.07
N PRO A 151 -10.97 -15.36 -21.34
CA PRO A 151 -12.12 -14.59 -21.82
C PRO A 151 -13.42 -14.81 -21.04
N LYS A 152 -13.64 -16.03 -20.53
CA LYS A 152 -14.82 -16.34 -19.70
C LYS A 152 -14.82 -15.59 -18.36
N ALA A 153 -13.65 -15.53 -17.71
CA ALA A 153 -13.51 -14.80 -16.46
C ALA A 153 -13.62 -13.29 -16.71
N LEU A 154 -13.05 -12.79 -17.80
CA LEU A 154 -13.23 -11.39 -18.20
C LEU A 154 -14.71 -11.05 -18.44
N GLN A 155 -15.44 -11.92 -19.15
CA GLN A 155 -16.87 -11.73 -19.39
C GLN A 155 -17.67 -11.68 -18.08
N GLU A 156 -17.48 -12.64 -17.17
CA GLU A 156 -18.17 -12.66 -15.88
C GLU A 156 -17.85 -11.42 -15.03
N LEU A 157 -16.59 -10.96 -15.07
CA LEU A 157 -16.18 -9.71 -14.42
C LEU A 157 -16.87 -8.49 -15.02
N THR A 158 -16.97 -8.41 -16.35
CA THR A 158 -17.69 -7.33 -17.04
C THR A 158 -19.17 -7.36 -16.69
N GLU A 159 -19.81 -8.53 -16.69
CA GLU A 159 -21.22 -8.69 -16.34
C GLU A 159 -21.51 -8.23 -14.89
N GLU A 160 -20.62 -8.55 -13.94
CA GLU A 160 -20.73 -8.07 -12.55
C GLU A 160 -20.72 -6.53 -12.48
N HIS A 161 -19.79 -5.87 -13.17
CA HIS A 161 -19.66 -4.42 -13.14
C HIS A 161 -20.77 -3.70 -13.91
N ASP A 162 -21.19 -4.25 -15.06
CA ASP A 162 -22.33 -3.75 -15.83
C ASP A 162 -23.63 -3.79 -15.02
N TYR A 163 -23.84 -4.87 -14.27
CA TYR A 163 -25.00 -5.00 -13.40
C TYR A 163 -25.02 -3.94 -12.29
N ILE A 164 -23.86 -3.65 -11.69
CA ILE A 164 -23.71 -2.59 -10.68
C ILE A 164 -24.00 -1.22 -11.31
N GLN A 165 -23.38 -0.91 -12.45
CA GLN A 165 -23.57 0.38 -13.14
C GLN A 165 -25.03 0.61 -13.57
N LYS A 166 -25.70 -0.41 -14.13
CA LYS A 166 -27.11 -0.31 -14.59
C LYS A 166 -28.09 0.00 -13.45
N LYS A 167 -27.73 -0.29 -12.20
CA LYS A 167 -28.54 0.03 -11.03
C LYS A 167 -28.35 1.45 -10.52
N ARG A 168 -27.32 2.17 -11.00
CA ARG A 168 -27.06 3.54 -10.57
C ARG A 168 -28.05 4.51 -11.20
N PRO A 169 -28.63 5.44 -10.42
CA PRO A 169 -29.42 6.54 -10.97
C PRO A 169 -28.58 7.51 -11.83
N ASP A 170 -27.31 7.68 -11.46
CA ASP A 170 -26.34 8.52 -12.16
C ASP A 170 -25.11 7.67 -12.53
N LEU A 171 -24.84 7.57 -13.83
CA LEU A 171 -23.70 6.81 -14.36
C LEU A 171 -22.35 7.47 -14.01
N ASN A 172 -22.33 8.77 -13.72
CA ASN A 172 -21.12 9.49 -13.33
C ASN A 172 -20.89 9.52 -11.81
N SER A 173 -21.77 8.86 -11.05
CA SER A 173 -21.61 8.80 -9.59
C SER A 173 -20.42 7.91 -9.18
N GLU A 174 -19.74 8.34 -8.12
CA GLU A 174 -18.64 7.59 -7.50
C GLU A 174 -19.13 6.22 -6.99
N ILE A 175 -18.25 5.22 -6.99
CA ILE A 175 -18.54 3.91 -6.41
C ILE A 175 -18.84 4.04 -4.92
N THR A 176 -19.93 3.41 -4.51
CA THR A 176 -20.31 3.38 -3.10
C THR A 176 -19.69 2.20 -2.38
N TRP A 177 -19.58 2.31 -1.05
CA TRP A 177 -19.09 1.22 -0.21
C TRP A 177 -19.92 -0.07 -0.34
N GLU A 178 -21.24 0.04 -0.51
CA GLU A 178 -22.11 -1.12 -0.65
C GLU A 178 -21.91 -1.82 -2.00
N GLU A 179 -21.67 -1.06 -3.07
CA GLU A 179 -21.33 -1.62 -4.38
C GLU A 179 -19.97 -2.33 -4.34
N TYR A 180 -18.94 -1.71 -3.77
CA TYR A 180 -17.63 -2.34 -3.58
C TYR A 180 -17.74 -3.69 -2.86
N LYS A 181 -18.49 -3.75 -1.74
CA LYS A 181 -18.71 -5.02 -1.02
C LYS A 181 -19.50 -6.05 -1.80
N SER A 182 -20.28 -5.63 -2.80
CA SER A 182 -21.08 -6.53 -3.63
C SER A 182 -20.30 -7.21 -4.76
N MET A 183 -19.08 -6.74 -5.06
CA MET A 183 -18.18 -7.24 -6.11
C MET A 183 -17.52 -8.58 -5.74
N LYS A 184 -18.32 -9.63 -5.64
CA LYS A 184 -17.88 -10.97 -5.21
C LYS A 184 -16.94 -11.61 -6.21
N PHE A 185 -17.26 -11.56 -7.50
CA PHE A 185 -16.45 -12.16 -8.54
C PHE A 185 -15.13 -11.41 -8.72
N THR A 186 -15.15 -10.07 -8.68
CA THR A 186 -13.93 -9.25 -8.61
C THR A 186 -13.02 -9.69 -7.47
N SER A 187 -13.58 -9.94 -6.28
CA SER A 187 -12.82 -10.48 -5.15
C SER A 187 -12.20 -11.84 -5.47
N HIS A 188 -12.94 -12.76 -6.09
CA HIS A 188 -12.37 -14.05 -6.52
C HIS A 188 -11.21 -13.89 -7.50
N VAL A 189 -11.34 -13.01 -8.50
CA VAL A 189 -10.27 -12.71 -9.48
C VAL A 189 -9.03 -12.19 -8.76
N ILE A 190 -9.17 -11.24 -7.83
CA ILE A 190 -8.06 -10.70 -7.04
C ILE A 190 -7.38 -11.82 -6.24
N HIS A 191 -8.15 -12.62 -5.50
CA HIS A 191 -7.59 -13.69 -4.66
C HIS A 191 -6.88 -14.76 -5.49
N GLU A 192 -7.45 -15.16 -6.63
CA GLU A 192 -6.86 -16.18 -7.48
C GLU A 192 -5.60 -15.67 -8.18
N ALA A 193 -5.59 -14.42 -8.64
CA ALA A 193 -4.39 -13.80 -9.18
C ALA A 193 -3.26 -13.71 -8.13
N LEU A 194 -3.58 -13.32 -6.89
CA LEU A 194 -2.61 -13.29 -5.79
C LEU A 194 -2.07 -14.69 -5.46
N ARG A 195 -2.94 -15.72 -5.48
CA ARG A 195 -2.56 -17.12 -5.27
C ARG A 195 -1.59 -17.62 -6.34
N LEU A 196 -1.81 -17.27 -7.60
CA LEU A 196 -1.00 -17.70 -8.74
C LEU A 196 0.31 -16.94 -8.88
N THR A 197 0.31 -15.63 -8.61
CA THR A 197 1.47 -14.75 -8.85
C THR A 197 2.54 -14.90 -7.79
N ASN A 198 2.15 -15.18 -6.54
CA ASN A 198 3.09 -15.30 -5.42
C ASN A 198 4.07 -14.11 -5.32
N ILE A 199 3.54 -12.88 -5.32
CA ILE A 199 4.28 -11.60 -5.44
C ILE A 199 5.40 -11.45 -4.40
N ALA A 200 5.20 -12.00 -3.20
CA ALA A 200 6.19 -11.98 -2.12
C ALA A 200 6.50 -13.42 -1.66
N PRO A 201 7.36 -14.15 -2.38
CA PRO A 201 7.54 -15.59 -2.19
C PRO A 201 8.25 -15.96 -0.88
N VAL A 202 9.00 -15.03 -0.29
CA VAL A 202 9.81 -15.28 0.90
C VAL A 202 9.61 -14.17 1.93
N MET A 203 9.30 -14.58 3.15
CA MET A 203 9.28 -13.72 4.34
C MET A 203 10.32 -14.21 5.34
N PHE A 204 11.31 -13.37 5.61
CA PHE A 204 12.42 -13.75 6.47
C PHE A 204 12.04 -13.66 7.96
N ARG A 205 12.52 -14.65 8.72
CA ARG A 205 12.39 -14.74 10.19
C ARG A 205 13.74 -15.15 10.76
N LYS A 206 14.04 -14.63 11.95
CA LYS A 206 15.22 -14.97 12.74
C LYS A 206 14.76 -15.58 14.05
N ALA A 207 15.34 -16.72 14.42
CA ALA A 207 15.02 -17.38 15.68
C ALA A 207 15.57 -16.55 16.85
N THR A 208 14.70 -16.17 17.79
CA THR A 208 15.09 -15.39 18.98
C THR A 208 15.62 -16.27 20.11
N GLU A 209 15.33 -17.56 20.04
CA GLU A 209 15.73 -18.63 20.94
C GLU A 209 15.78 -19.95 20.16
N ASP A 210 16.37 -20.99 20.73
CA ASP A 210 16.38 -22.32 20.13
C ASP A 210 14.95 -22.87 20.08
N VAL A 211 14.48 -23.26 18.90
CA VAL A 211 13.11 -23.75 18.69
C VAL A 211 13.11 -25.10 18.00
N HIS A 212 12.11 -25.93 18.30
CA HIS A 212 11.90 -27.20 17.62
C HIS A 212 10.64 -27.11 16.74
N ILE A 213 10.81 -27.21 15.43
CA ILE A 213 9.70 -27.13 14.47
C ILE A 213 9.69 -28.41 13.64
N LYS A 214 8.58 -29.16 13.69
CA LYS A 214 8.38 -30.42 12.93
C LYS A 214 9.54 -31.42 13.08
N GLY A 215 10.10 -31.52 14.28
CA GLY A 215 11.21 -32.44 14.58
C GLY A 215 12.61 -31.90 14.26
N PHE A 216 12.74 -30.69 13.72
CA PHE A 216 14.01 -30.05 13.46
C PHE A 216 14.35 -29.04 14.57
N ALA A 217 15.56 -29.14 15.12
CA ALA A 217 16.11 -28.13 16.01
C ALA A 217 16.65 -26.95 15.19
N ILE A 218 16.14 -25.74 15.47
CA ILE A 218 16.55 -24.49 14.85
C ILE A 218 17.21 -23.65 15.96
N PRO A 219 18.54 -23.44 15.91
CA PRO A 219 19.21 -22.66 16.93
C PRO A 219 18.85 -21.18 16.82
N LYS A 220 18.97 -20.46 17.93
CA LYS A 220 18.93 -19.01 17.98
C LYS A 220 19.97 -18.41 17.04
N GLY A 221 19.56 -17.51 16.15
CA GLY A 221 20.47 -16.87 15.20
C GLY A 221 19.83 -16.50 13.88
#